data_AF-A0A327VGB5-F1
#
_entry.id   AF-A0A327VGB5-F1
#
_cell.length_a   1.000
_cell.length_b   1.000
_cell.length_c   1.000
_cell.angle_alpha   90.00
_cell.angle_beta   90.00
_cell.angle_gamma   90.00
#
_symmetry.space_group_name_H-M   'P 1'
#
loop_
_entity.id
_entity.type
_entity.pdbx_description
1 polymer ?
#
loop_
_entity_poly.entity_id
_entity_poly.type
_entity_poly.pdbx_seq_one_letter_code
_entity_poly.pdbx_strand_id
1 'polypeptide(L)'
;MTSGTSGTHRGLTRFNTSDESAAQAELHEVCASSAWGSKLLAQRPFATVEALFEASDAATAELTADDLAEAMAGHPPIGRPKPGDPTSSREQRGMAGASEELKAQMLELNLDYQDRFGHVFLICATGASAEQMLDALKTRIGNTPDQEREIVRTELGKINRIRLTRLAEEGDNA
;
A
#
# COMPACT_ATOMS: atom_id res chain seq x y z
N MET A 1 37.85 17.64 -1.05
CA MET A 1 36.81 17.69 0.00
C MET A 1 35.56 17.12 -0.62
N THR A 2 35.12 15.96 -0.12
CA THR A 2 34.05 15.14 -0.68
C THR A 2 32.70 15.82 -0.51
N SER A 3 32.06 16.12 -1.64
CA SER A 3 30.65 16.53 -1.72
C SER A 3 29.77 15.43 -1.12
N GLY A 4 29.24 15.66 0.08
CA GLY A 4 28.34 14.75 0.77
C GLY A 4 26.89 14.91 0.31
N THR A 5 26.27 13.78 -0.03
CA THR A 5 24.92 13.58 -0.56
C THR A 5 23.82 14.21 0.32
N SER A 6 23.47 15.49 0.10
CA SER A 6 22.37 16.17 0.82
C SER A 6 20.99 16.00 0.13
N GLY A 7 20.80 14.90 -0.60
CA GLY A 7 19.64 14.72 -1.49
C GLY A 7 18.58 13.71 -1.03
N THR A 8 18.85 12.87 -0.04
CA THR A 8 18.13 11.57 0.07
C THR A 8 16.78 11.62 0.79
N HIS A 9 16.42 12.71 1.47
CA HIS A 9 15.21 12.78 2.30
C HIS A 9 14.46 14.11 2.21
N ARG A 10 14.48 14.78 1.04
CA ARG A 10 13.77 16.06 0.85
C ARG A 10 12.26 15.91 1.08
N GLY A 11 11.67 14.79 0.67
CA GLY A 11 10.26 14.48 0.91
C GLY A 11 9.95 14.27 2.39
N LEU A 12 10.81 13.58 3.14
CA LEU A 12 10.64 13.43 4.59
C LEU A 12 10.71 14.78 5.32
N THR A 13 11.66 15.65 4.96
CA THR A 13 11.75 17.00 5.51
C THR A 13 10.49 17.80 5.20
N ARG A 14 9.99 17.77 3.95
CA ARG A 14 8.72 18.40 3.58
C ARG A 14 7.61 17.87 4.47
N PHE A 15 7.36 16.56 4.48
CA PHE A 15 6.31 15.92 5.25
C PHE A 15 6.33 16.27 6.75
N ASN A 16 7.52 16.33 7.37
CA ASN A 16 7.69 16.73 8.76
C ASN A 16 7.31 18.21 9.03
N THR A 17 7.41 19.07 8.03
CA THR A 17 7.17 20.51 8.14
C THR A 17 5.85 20.98 7.51
N SER A 18 5.19 20.13 6.71
CA SER A 18 3.87 20.37 6.14
C SER A 18 2.85 20.60 7.25
N ASP A 19 1.87 21.48 6.99
CA ASP A 19 0.73 21.62 7.87
C ASP A 19 -0.03 20.30 8.03
N GLU A 20 -0.85 20.22 9.08
CA GLU A 20 -1.53 18.99 9.47
C GLU A 20 -2.45 18.45 8.37
N SER A 21 -3.18 19.33 7.68
CA SER A 21 -4.11 18.93 6.62
C SER A 21 -3.36 18.38 5.40
N ALA A 22 -2.26 19.03 5.00
CA ALA A 22 -1.44 18.58 3.89
C ALA A 22 -0.78 17.22 4.19
N ALA A 23 -0.21 17.06 5.38
CA ALA A 23 0.40 15.80 5.79
C ALA A 23 -0.62 14.67 5.93
N GLN A 24 -1.82 14.95 6.43
CA GLN A 24 -2.90 13.97 6.49
C GLN A 24 -3.32 13.52 5.08
N ALA A 25 -3.39 14.44 4.11
CA ALA A 25 -3.68 14.08 2.72
C ALA A 25 -2.57 13.21 2.11
N GLU A 26 -1.30 13.55 2.33
CA GLU A 26 -0.16 12.72 1.89
C GLU A 26 -0.22 11.31 2.51
N LEU A 27 -0.56 11.18 3.80
CA LEU A 27 -0.74 9.89 4.45
C LEU A 27 -1.95 9.11 3.92
N HIS A 28 -3.03 9.79 3.55
CA HIS A 28 -4.22 9.16 2.99
C HIS A 28 -3.93 8.49 1.64
N GLU A 29 -3.07 9.10 0.81
CA GLU A 29 -2.61 8.51 -0.45
C GLU A 29 -1.70 7.28 -0.21
N VAL A 30 -1.02 7.21 0.94
CA VAL A 30 -0.26 6.01 1.33
C VAL A 30 -1.21 4.89 1.76
N CYS A 31 -2.11 5.17 2.69
CA CYS A 31 -3.03 4.20 3.28
C CYS A 31 -4.37 4.88 3.60
N ALA A 32 -5.48 4.26 3.19
CA ALA A 32 -6.81 4.83 3.41
C ALA A 32 -7.29 4.78 4.86
N SER A 33 -6.64 4.00 5.74
CA SER A 33 -7.02 3.94 7.15
C SER A 33 -6.75 5.27 7.86
N SER A 34 -7.81 5.87 8.37
CA SER A 34 -7.80 7.09 9.17
C SER A 34 -7.04 6.90 10.49
N ALA A 35 -7.21 5.75 11.14
CA ALA A 35 -6.50 5.38 12.37
C ALA A 35 -4.97 5.27 12.14
N TRP A 36 -4.57 4.64 11.03
CA TRP A 36 -3.16 4.57 10.63
C TRP A 36 -2.57 5.96 10.40
N GLY A 37 -3.24 6.78 9.58
CA GLY A 37 -2.79 8.13 9.25
C GLY A 37 -2.66 9.02 10.49
N SER A 38 -3.67 9.00 11.37
CA SER A 38 -3.67 9.78 12.61
C SER A 38 -2.50 9.41 13.54
N LYS A 39 -2.15 8.12 13.64
CA LYS A 39 -1.01 7.65 14.44
C LYS A 39 0.33 8.17 13.92
N LEU A 40 0.52 8.21 12.61
CA LEU A 40 1.77 8.72 12.03
C LEU A 40 1.84 10.24 12.16
N LEU A 41 0.73 10.92 11.94
CA LEU A 41 0.63 12.38 12.05
C LEU A 41 1.04 12.87 13.44
N ALA A 42 0.59 12.17 14.49
CA ALA A 42 0.92 12.47 15.88
C ALA A 42 2.37 12.18 16.29
N GLN A 43 3.11 11.41 15.50
CA GLN A 43 4.51 11.04 15.77
C GLN A 43 5.52 11.91 15.02
N ARG A 44 5.06 12.85 14.19
CA ARG A 44 5.95 13.82 13.54
C ARG A 44 6.60 14.73 14.60
N PRO A 45 7.85 15.19 14.37
CA PRO A 45 8.69 14.90 13.21
C PRO A 45 9.46 13.58 13.34
N PHE A 46 9.62 12.85 12.23
CA PHE A 46 10.47 11.67 12.15
C PHE A 46 11.92 12.03 11.84
N ALA A 47 12.86 11.50 12.62
CA ALA A 47 14.29 11.78 12.44
C ALA A 47 14.89 11.09 11.19
N THR A 48 14.36 9.92 10.81
CA THR A 48 14.83 9.11 9.68
C THR A 48 13.66 8.45 8.97
N VAL A 49 13.90 7.99 7.73
CA VAL A 49 12.93 7.17 6.99
C VAL A 49 12.68 5.84 7.70
N GLU A 50 13.70 5.26 8.34
CA GLU A 50 13.53 4.04 9.13
C GLU A 50 12.56 4.26 10.30
N ALA A 51 12.67 5.39 11.02
CA ALA A 51 11.73 5.71 12.10
C ALA A 51 10.29 5.88 11.58
N LEU A 52 10.11 6.42 10.37
CA LEU A 52 8.81 6.50 9.70
C LEU A 52 8.27 5.10 9.34
N PHE A 53 9.12 4.19 8.88
CA PHE A 53 8.73 2.80 8.60
C PHE A 53 8.34 2.04 9.87
N GLU A 54 9.16 2.12 10.92
CA GLU A 54 8.86 1.48 12.21
C GLU A 54 7.51 1.97 12.76
N ALA A 55 7.23 3.28 12.70
CA ALA A 55 5.94 3.84 13.09
C ALA A 55 4.79 3.37 12.19
N SER A 56 5.01 3.28 10.88
CA SER A 56 4.05 2.71 9.92
C SER A 56 3.71 1.25 10.23
N ASP A 57 4.70 0.44 10.55
CA ASP A 57 4.49 -0.98 10.82
C ASP A 57 3.79 -1.19 12.15
N ALA A 58 4.17 -0.44 13.19
CA ALA A 58 3.50 -0.46 14.48
C ALA A 58 2.02 -0.03 14.33
N ALA A 59 1.75 1.06 13.60
CA ALA A 59 0.39 1.50 13.33
C ALA A 59 -0.41 0.46 12.52
N THR A 60 0.22 -0.22 11.57
CA THR A 60 -0.42 -1.29 10.77
C THR A 60 -0.71 -2.53 11.64
N ALA A 61 0.17 -2.87 12.57
CA ALA A 61 -0.01 -3.98 13.50
C ALA A 61 -1.21 -3.77 14.43
N GLU A 62 -1.50 -2.52 14.79
CA GLU A 62 -2.57 -2.15 15.72
C GLU A 62 -3.95 -1.97 15.06
N LEU A 63 -4.05 -2.00 13.73
CA LEU A 63 -5.33 -1.81 13.04
C LEU A 63 -6.35 -2.86 13.47
N THR A 64 -7.54 -2.40 13.86
CA THR A 64 -8.69 -3.27 14.08
C THR A 64 -9.19 -3.86 12.76
N ALA A 65 -10.18 -4.74 12.82
CA ALA A 65 -10.82 -5.27 11.61
C ALA A 65 -11.45 -4.14 10.77
N ASP A 66 -12.08 -3.15 11.41
CA ASP A 66 -12.73 -2.04 10.72
C ASP A 66 -11.70 -1.08 10.10
N ASP A 67 -10.60 -0.79 10.82
CA ASP A 67 -9.51 0.03 10.28
C ASP A 67 -8.84 -0.63 9.08
N LEU A 68 -8.69 -1.96 9.12
CA LEU A 68 -8.14 -2.72 8.00
C LEU A 68 -9.12 -2.75 6.82
N ALA A 69 -10.43 -2.87 7.07
CA ALA A 69 -11.45 -2.78 6.03
C ALA A 69 -11.46 -1.40 5.36
N GLU A 70 -11.32 -0.31 6.14
CA GLU A 70 -11.17 1.05 5.62
C GLU A 70 -9.91 1.15 4.73
N ALA A 71 -8.77 0.62 5.18
CA ALA A 71 -7.57 0.57 4.36
C ALA A 71 -7.84 -0.15 3.02
N MET A 72 -8.52 -1.30 3.04
CA MET A 72 -8.79 -2.09 1.83
C MET A 72 -9.70 -1.38 0.84
N ALA A 73 -10.65 -0.58 1.32
CA ALA A 73 -11.54 0.21 0.46
C ALA A 73 -10.78 1.22 -0.42
N GLY A 74 -9.55 1.61 -0.04
CA GLY A 74 -8.67 2.45 -0.82
C GLY A 74 -7.92 1.74 -1.96
N HIS A 75 -7.98 0.41 -2.04
CA HIS A 75 -7.21 -0.36 -3.03
C HIS A 75 -8.05 -0.79 -4.24
N PRO A 76 -7.57 -0.54 -5.47
CA PRO A 76 -8.20 -1.10 -6.66
C PRO A 76 -7.90 -2.62 -6.78
N PRO A 77 -8.80 -3.41 -7.38
CA PRO A 77 -8.56 -4.83 -7.62
C PRO A 77 -7.35 -5.10 -8.54
N ILE A 78 -6.67 -6.23 -8.32
CA ILE A 78 -5.57 -6.67 -9.20
C ILE A 78 -6.10 -6.92 -10.62
N GLY A 79 -5.37 -6.39 -11.62
CA GLY A 79 -5.76 -6.40 -13.03
C GLY A 79 -6.69 -5.27 -13.44
N ARG A 80 -7.12 -4.40 -12.51
CA ARG A 80 -8.00 -3.25 -12.76
C ARG A 80 -7.48 -1.99 -12.07
N PRO A 81 -6.38 -1.39 -12.56
CA PRO A 81 -5.86 -0.16 -11.99
C PRO A 81 -6.88 0.98 -12.02
N LYS A 82 -6.80 1.86 -11.04
CA LYS A 82 -7.63 3.06 -10.97
C LYS A 82 -7.35 3.92 -12.23
N PRO A 83 -8.37 4.21 -13.06
CA PRO A 83 -8.16 5.01 -14.27
C PRO A 83 -7.54 6.36 -13.96
N GLY A 84 -6.48 6.73 -14.68
CA GLY A 84 -5.77 8.00 -14.48
C GLY A 84 -4.84 8.04 -13.27
N ASP A 85 -4.64 6.91 -12.56
CA ASP A 85 -3.72 6.81 -11.42
C ASP A 85 -2.42 6.07 -11.84
N PRO A 86 -1.29 6.81 -12.01
CA PRO A 86 -0.01 6.21 -12.36
C PRO A 86 0.57 5.31 -11.26
N THR A 87 0.24 5.58 -9.99
CA THR A 87 0.68 4.76 -8.84
C THR A 87 0.01 3.40 -8.88
N SER A 88 -1.31 3.38 -9.01
CA SER A 88 -2.07 2.14 -9.19
C SER A 88 -1.55 1.33 -10.39
N SER A 89 -1.31 1.98 -11.53
CA SER A 89 -0.82 1.30 -12.73
C SER A 89 0.59 0.71 -12.54
N ARG A 90 1.49 1.45 -11.86
CA ARG A 90 2.87 1.03 -11.59
C ARG A 90 2.96 -0.14 -10.62
N GLU A 91 2.15 -0.13 -9.56
CA GLU A 91 2.20 -1.16 -8.51
C GLU A 91 1.83 -2.55 -9.03
N GLN A 92 0.86 -2.63 -9.95
CA GLN A 92 0.42 -3.90 -10.56
C GLN A 92 0.86 -4.04 -12.02
N ARG A 93 2.00 -3.44 -12.40
CA ARG A 93 2.55 -3.52 -13.77
C ARG A 93 2.75 -4.97 -14.26
N GLY A 94 2.93 -5.93 -13.35
CA GLY A 94 3.03 -7.35 -13.66
C GLY A 94 1.80 -7.89 -14.41
N MET A 95 0.63 -7.25 -14.26
CA MET A 95 -0.59 -7.61 -14.97
C MET A 95 -0.69 -7.05 -16.40
N ALA A 96 0.13 -6.05 -16.77
CA ALA A 96 -0.02 -5.36 -18.04
C ALA A 96 0.20 -6.27 -19.27
N GLY A 97 1.09 -7.27 -19.13
CA GLY A 97 1.40 -8.25 -20.18
C GLY A 97 0.69 -9.60 -20.04
N ALA A 98 -0.24 -9.75 -19.08
CA ALA A 98 -0.94 -11.01 -18.84
C ALA A 98 -1.82 -11.38 -20.04
N SER A 99 -1.98 -12.69 -20.29
CA SER A 99 -2.92 -13.19 -21.30
C SER A 99 -4.37 -12.86 -20.92
N GLU A 100 -5.27 -12.83 -21.90
CA GLU A 100 -6.68 -12.56 -21.65
C GLU A 100 -7.32 -13.67 -20.79
N GLU A 101 -6.88 -14.91 -20.93
CA GLU A 101 -7.30 -16.04 -20.10
C GLU A 101 -6.88 -15.86 -18.64
N LEU A 102 -5.66 -15.38 -18.39
CA LEU A 102 -5.17 -15.09 -17.04
C LEU A 102 -5.96 -13.93 -16.43
N LYS A 103 -6.19 -12.85 -17.18
CA LYS A 103 -7.00 -11.71 -16.72
C LYS A 103 -8.43 -12.13 -16.38
N ALA A 104 -9.04 -12.99 -17.19
CA ALA A 104 -10.38 -13.54 -16.93
C ALA A 104 -10.41 -14.37 -15.64
N GLN A 105 -9.43 -15.26 -15.43
CA GLN A 105 -9.31 -16.04 -14.19
C GLN A 105 -9.07 -15.14 -12.96
N MET A 106 -8.21 -14.14 -13.09
CA MET A 106 -7.95 -13.16 -12.03
C MET A 106 -9.24 -12.41 -11.66
N LEU A 107 -10.04 -12.01 -12.66
CA LEU A 107 -11.31 -11.34 -12.41
C LEU A 107 -12.30 -12.23 -11.66
N GLU A 108 -12.53 -13.45 -12.14
CA GLU A 108 -13.44 -14.41 -11.51
C GLU A 108 -13.05 -14.65 -10.05
N LEU A 109 -11.77 -14.98 -9.80
CA LEU A 109 -11.29 -15.21 -8.43
C LEU A 109 -11.31 -13.96 -7.56
N ASN A 110 -11.14 -12.75 -8.11
CA ASN A 110 -11.29 -11.52 -7.33
C ASN A 110 -12.74 -11.34 -6.84
N LEU A 111 -13.73 -11.72 -7.66
CA LEU A 111 -15.14 -11.65 -7.27
C LEU A 111 -15.45 -12.67 -6.17
N ASP A 112 -15.00 -13.92 -6.34
CA ASP A 112 -15.17 -14.97 -5.32
C ASP A 112 -14.46 -14.61 -4.02
N TYR A 113 -13.27 -14.03 -4.11
CA TYR A 113 -12.52 -13.55 -2.95
C TYR A 113 -13.28 -12.43 -2.22
N GLN A 114 -13.85 -11.47 -2.95
CA GLN A 114 -14.65 -10.38 -2.36
C GLN A 114 -15.92 -10.90 -1.69
N ASP A 115 -16.62 -11.86 -2.31
CA ASP A 115 -17.81 -12.49 -1.70
C ASP A 115 -17.45 -13.19 -0.39
N ARG A 116 -16.30 -13.89 -0.36
CA ARG A 116 -15.86 -14.65 0.81
C ARG A 116 -15.33 -13.78 1.95
N PHE A 117 -14.52 -12.77 1.66
CA PHE A 117 -13.79 -11.99 2.68
C PHE A 117 -14.33 -10.57 2.88
N GLY A 118 -15.24 -10.10 2.02
CA GLY A 118 -15.84 -8.76 2.12
C GLY A 118 -14.93 -7.61 1.69
N HIS A 119 -13.76 -7.90 1.10
CA HIS A 119 -12.81 -6.89 0.63
C HIS A 119 -12.02 -7.38 -0.58
N VAL A 120 -11.32 -6.47 -1.27
CA VAL A 120 -10.47 -6.82 -2.43
C VAL A 120 -9.33 -7.77 -2.04
N PHE A 121 -8.85 -8.57 -2.99
CA PHE A 121 -7.60 -9.30 -2.83
C PHE A 121 -6.42 -8.33 -2.76
N LEU A 122 -5.82 -8.21 -1.59
CA LEU A 122 -4.66 -7.36 -1.39
C LEU A 122 -3.36 -8.17 -1.48
N ILE A 123 -2.43 -7.73 -2.33
CA ILE A 123 -1.06 -8.24 -2.37
C ILE A 123 -0.12 -7.09 -2.73
N CYS A 124 1.09 -7.10 -2.17
CA CYS A 124 2.18 -6.26 -2.63
C CYS A 124 2.63 -6.71 -4.03
N ALA A 125 1.95 -6.19 -5.05
CA ALA A 125 2.17 -6.56 -6.45
C ALA A 125 3.50 -6.06 -7.04
N THR A 126 4.19 -5.13 -6.36
CA THR A 126 5.46 -4.57 -6.84
C THR A 126 6.50 -5.67 -7.00
N GLY A 127 6.90 -5.94 -8.24
CA GLY A 127 7.89 -6.98 -8.57
C GLY A 127 7.31 -8.37 -8.79
N ALA A 128 6.01 -8.58 -8.56
CA ALA A 128 5.34 -9.85 -8.84
C ALA A 128 4.90 -9.96 -10.31
N SER A 129 4.95 -11.17 -10.87
CA SER A 129 4.34 -11.50 -12.16
C SER A 129 2.82 -11.72 -12.01
N ALA A 130 2.12 -11.71 -13.15
CA ALA A 130 0.69 -12.02 -13.19
C ALA A 130 0.37 -13.42 -12.65
N GLU A 131 1.19 -14.40 -13.00
CA GLU A 131 1.09 -15.79 -12.55
C GLU A 131 1.30 -15.89 -11.05
N GLN A 132 2.32 -15.22 -10.51
CA GLN A 132 2.57 -15.20 -9.06
C GLN A 132 1.40 -14.59 -8.28
N MET A 133 0.80 -13.51 -8.79
CA MET A 133 -0.38 -12.90 -8.18
C MET A 133 -1.59 -13.84 -8.25
N LEU A 134 -1.79 -14.52 -9.38
CA LEU A 134 -2.88 -15.48 -9.56
C LEU A 134 -2.72 -16.71 -8.64
N ASP A 135 -1.51 -17.26 -8.54
CA ASP A 135 -1.21 -18.41 -7.68
C ASP A 135 -1.38 -18.06 -6.20
N ALA A 136 -0.97 -16.84 -5.81
CA ALA A 136 -1.22 -16.33 -4.47
C ALA A 136 -2.73 -16.21 -4.18
N LEU A 137 -3.52 -15.70 -5.12
CA LEU A 137 -4.97 -15.61 -4.99
C LEU A 137 -5.62 -17.00 -4.88
N LYS A 138 -5.24 -17.95 -5.75
CA LYS A 138 -5.71 -19.35 -5.72
C LYS A 138 -5.39 -20.06 -4.41
N THR A 139 -4.24 -19.75 -3.81
CA THR A 139 -3.86 -20.31 -2.51
C THR A 139 -4.68 -19.67 -1.39
N ARG A 140 -4.76 -18.34 -1.38
CA ARG A 140 -5.34 -17.55 -0.28
C ARG A 140 -6.86 -17.63 -0.20
N ILE A 141 -7.53 -17.89 -1.32
CA ILE A 141 -9.00 -18.08 -1.31
C ILE A 141 -9.45 -19.27 -0.44
N GLY A 142 -8.56 -20.23 -0.19
CA GLY A 142 -8.81 -21.36 0.72
C GLY A 142 -8.68 -21.04 2.21
N ASN A 143 -8.14 -19.88 2.57
CA ASN A 143 -7.84 -19.52 3.96
C ASN A 143 -9.10 -19.31 4.80
N THR A 144 -8.95 -19.44 6.13
CA THR A 144 -9.94 -18.92 7.07
C THR A 144 -9.91 -17.39 7.08
N PRO A 145 -11.02 -16.70 7.41
CA PRO A 145 -11.04 -15.24 7.48
C PRO A 145 -9.97 -14.65 8.42
N ASP A 146 -9.69 -15.31 9.55
CA ASP A 146 -8.69 -14.84 10.51
C ASP A 146 -7.27 -14.95 9.97
N GLN A 147 -6.93 -16.07 9.31
CA GLN A 147 -5.63 -16.24 8.66
C GLN A 147 -5.44 -15.23 7.54
N GLU A 148 -6.47 -15.03 6.72
CA GLU A 148 -6.39 -14.11 5.59
C GLU A 148 -6.24 -12.66 6.05
N ARG A 149 -6.92 -12.28 7.13
CA ARG A 149 -6.78 -10.94 7.73
C ARG A 149 -5.34 -10.62 8.13
N GLU A 150 -4.61 -11.55 8.73
CA GLU A 150 -3.21 -11.33 9.11
C GLU A 150 -2.26 -11.32 7.91
N ILE A 151 -2.56 -12.09 6.85
CA ILE A 151 -1.83 -12.00 5.58
C ILE A 151 -2.05 -10.63 4.95
N VAL A 152 -3.30 -10.16 4.87
CA VAL A 152 -3.66 -8.84 4.34
C VAL A 152 -2.95 -7.73 5.11
N ARG A 153 -2.92 -7.80 6.44
CA ARG A 153 -2.15 -6.85 7.28
C ARG A 153 -0.68 -6.82 6.91
N THR A 154 -0.08 -7.99 6.69
CA THR A 154 1.33 -8.10 6.27
C THR A 154 1.56 -7.51 4.89
N GLU A 155 0.67 -7.78 3.93
CA GLU A 155 0.74 -7.20 2.59
C GLU A 155 0.55 -5.68 2.61
N LEU A 156 -0.37 -5.17 3.43
CA LEU A 156 -0.58 -3.73 3.63
C LEU A 156 0.69 -3.04 4.15
N GLY A 157 1.37 -3.63 5.15
CA GLY A 157 2.63 -3.09 5.66
C GLY A 157 3.72 -2.96 4.57
N LYS A 158 3.85 -3.97 3.70
CA LYS A 158 4.78 -3.93 2.55
C LYS A 158 4.42 -2.79 1.58
N ILE A 159 3.14 -2.62 1.27
CA ILE A 159 2.66 -1.57 0.37
C ILE A 159 2.88 -0.18 0.98
N ASN A 160 2.56 -0.02 2.27
CA ASN A 160 2.78 1.22 3.02
C ASN A 160 4.26 1.62 2.97
N ARG A 161 5.20 0.71 3.25
CA ARG A 161 6.63 0.98 3.15
C ARG A 161 7.04 1.45 1.75
N ILE A 162 6.59 0.78 0.67
CA ILE A 162 6.90 1.19 -0.71
C ILE A 162 6.40 2.61 -1.01
N ARG A 163 5.18 2.92 -0.59
CA ARG A 163 4.58 4.25 -0.80
C ARG A 163 5.25 5.32 0.05
N LEU A 164 5.62 5.00 1.29
CA LEU A 164 6.38 5.89 2.18
C LEU A 164 7.80 6.14 1.67
N THR A 165 8.46 5.16 1.04
CA THR A 165 9.73 5.40 0.35
C THR A 165 9.57 6.51 -0.69
N ARG A 166 8.53 6.44 -1.53
CA ARG A 166 8.26 7.49 -2.53
C ARG A 166 7.99 8.84 -1.87
N LEU A 167 7.13 8.87 -0.86
CA LEU A 167 6.82 10.09 -0.10
C LEU A 167 8.10 10.72 0.49
N ALA A 168 9.02 9.91 1.02
CA ALA A 168 10.25 10.37 1.64
C ALA A 168 11.31 10.85 0.63
N GLU A 169 11.32 10.27 -0.57
CA GLU A 169 12.26 10.59 -1.66
C GLU A 169 11.80 11.77 -2.51
N GLU A 170 10.52 11.82 -2.87
CA GLU A 170 9.94 12.87 -3.73
C GLU A 170 10.01 14.21 -3.00
N GLY A 171 10.86 15.13 -3.46
CA GLY A 171 10.83 16.56 -3.12
C GLY A 171 10.07 17.32 -4.20
N ASP A 172 9.34 18.39 -3.84
CA ASP A 172 8.45 19.18 -4.71
C ASP A 172 8.78 19.08 -6.20
N ASN A 173 7.92 18.41 -6.97
CA ASN A 173 7.78 18.75 -8.37
C ASN A 173 6.97 20.06 -8.41
N ALA A 174 7.71 21.17 -8.43
CA ALA A 174 7.20 22.44 -8.94
C ALA A 174 6.79 22.29 -10.42
#